data_AF-A0A139CW25-F1
#
_entry.id   AF-A0A139CW25-F1
#
_cell.length_a   1.000
_cell.length_b   1.000
_cell.length_c   1.000
_cell.angle_alpha   90.00
_cell.angle_beta   90.00
_cell.angle_gamma   90.00
#
_symmetry.space_group_name_H-M   'P 1'
#
loop_
_entity.id
_entity.type
_entity.pdbx_description
1 polymer ?
#
loop_
_entity_poly.entity_id
_entity_poly.type
_entity_poly.pdbx_seq_one_letter_code
_entity_poly.pdbx_strand_id
1 'polypeptide(L)'
;MIFHLAAQSFVPRSFSHPIETSQINSLGTHNLLEAVRIKGVNPTIVFAGSSEEYGLVFNSEEHYSLMKEKYGKIFPEPEIPEVPIKETNPLRPMSPYAVSKVYGDYLMRNYHYTYGLNTVVSRAFNHEGAGRGIMFVTSVVTNQVAELKSGNLDKITIGNVNAFRDWSHVMDIINGYCVLADKGQYGDVYNLGSMRTTSVLSYILLSLENAGMPVDRIESMNNNKVIDNPIDRDYSEFYGVAFEKTNVDKMLLEGSLEFLLEDKGIIAHCGEKRVPIEFNPERFRPSEVPILFADTTKVQELGFKATYSVEDIIRDQLNYFLDEKKRA
;
A
#
# COMPACT_ATOMS: atom_id res chain seq x y z
N MET A 1 -8.43 -8.70 25.20
CA MET A 1 -8.35 -8.38 23.77
C MET A 1 -7.17 -9.12 23.17
N ILE A 2 -7.26 -9.52 21.90
CA ILE A 2 -6.19 -10.16 21.14
C ILE A 2 -6.06 -9.42 19.80
N PHE A 3 -4.86 -8.95 19.49
CA PHE A 3 -4.53 -8.43 18.16
C PHE A 3 -3.71 -9.48 17.43
N HIS A 4 -4.31 -10.16 16.45
CA HIS A 4 -3.64 -11.24 15.71
C HIS A 4 -2.83 -10.65 14.54
N LEU A 5 -1.65 -10.10 14.87
CA LEU A 5 -0.78 -9.39 13.93
C LEU A 5 0.32 -10.28 13.32
N ALA A 6 0.63 -11.41 13.94
CA ALA A 6 1.72 -12.28 13.53
C ALA A 6 1.44 -12.93 12.16
N ALA A 7 2.36 -12.77 11.22
CA ALA A 7 2.26 -13.35 9.89
C ALA A 7 3.65 -13.42 9.22
N GLN A 8 3.82 -14.36 8.29
CA GLN A 8 4.71 -14.14 7.17
C GLN A 8 4.04 -13.07 6.28
N SER A 9 4.64 -11.88 6.17
CA SER A 9 4.02 -10.71 5.51
C SER A 9 4.71 -10.28 4.21
N PHE A 10 5.79 -10.96 3.80
CA PHE A 10 6.56 -10.59 2.63
C PHE A 10 6.08 -11.35 1.39
N VAL A 11 5.31 -10.67 0.54
CA VAL A 11 4.67 -11.23 -0.66
C VAL A 11 5.63 -12.04 -1.56
N PRO A 12 6.83 -11.56 -1.94
CA PRO A 12 7.77 -12.34 -2.75
C PRO A 12 8.19 -13.66 -2.10
N ARG A 13 8.40 -13.69 -0.78
CA ARG A 13 8.73 -14.95 -0.07
C ARG A 13 7.55 -15.91 -0.04
N SER A 14 6.31 -15.43 -0.12
CA SER A 14 5.16 -16.34 -0.21
C SER A 14 5.14 -17.19 -1.48
N PHE A 15 5.76 -16.73 -2.57
CA PHE A 15 5.92 -17.54 -3.79
C PHE A 15 7.01 -18.61 -3.67
N SER A 16 8.13 -18.28 -3.01
CA SER A 16 9.23 -19.24 -2.81
C SER A 16 8.98 -20.21 -1.65
N HIS A 17 8.20 -19.79 -0.64
CA HIS A 17 7.89 -20.56 0.56
C HIS A 17 6.37 -20.56 0.86
N PRO A 18 5.52 -21.05 -0.06
CA PRO A 18 4.05 -20.98 0.08
C PRO A 18 3.50 -21.85 1.21
N ILE A 19 4.13 -23.01 1.47
CA ILE A 19 3.74 -23.92 2.56
C ILE A 19 4.00 -23.26 3.92
N GLU A 20 5.19 -22.68 4.11
CA GLU A 20 5.54 -21.93 5.33
C GLU A 20 4.54 -20.80 5.56
N THR A 21 4.24 -20.02 4.51
CA THR A 21 3.26 -18.92 4.59
C THR A 21 1.89 -19.43 5.03
N SER A 22 1.41 -20.55 4.47
CA SER A 22 0.13 -21.14 4.84
C SER A 22 0.12 -21.70 6.27
N GLN A 23 1.21 -22.33 6.71
CA GLN A 23 1.34 -22.84 8.08
C GLN A 23 1.30 -21.70 9.11
N ILE A 24 2.01 -20.61 8.86
CA ILE A 24 2.05 -19.47 9.77
C ILE A 24 0.72 -18.70 9.72
N ASN A 25 0.29 -18.28 8.53
CA ASN A 25 -0.83 -17.35 8.41
C ASN A 25 -2.18 -18.04 8.54
N SER A 26 -2.39 -19.19 7.89
CA SER A 26 -3.68 -19.89 7.89
C SER A 26 -3.83 -20.78 9.11
N LEU A 27 -2.93 -21.77 9.27
CA LEU A 27 -3.01 -22.71 10.38
C LEU A 27 -2.77 -22.01 11.73
N GLY A 28 -1.86 -21.03 11.80
CA GLY A 28 -1.67 -20.22 13.00
C GLY A 28 -2.93 -19.44 13.42
N THR A 29 -3.68 -18.89 12.46
CA THR A 29 -4.97 -18.23 12.74
C THR A 29 -6.01 -19.22 13.24
N HIS A 30 -6.10 -20.41 12.64
CA HIS A 30 -7.00 -21.45 13.09
C HIS A 30 -6.67 -21.92 14.52
N ASN A 31 -5.39 -22.14 14.82
CA ASN A 31 -4.93 -22.55 16.14
C ASN A 31 -5.31 -21.54 17.23
N LEU A 32 -5.19 -20.24 16.93
CA LEU A 32 -5.62 -19.18 17.86
C LEU A 32 -7.12 -19.26 18.15
N LEU A 33 -7.95 -19.37 17.11
CA LEU A 33 -9.41 -19.43 17.24
C LEU A 33 -9.87 -20.67 18.00
N GLU A 34 -9.29 -21.85 17.70
CA GLU A 34 -9.57 -23.08 18.44
C GLU A 34 -9.10 -23.01 19.88
N ALA A 35 -7.93 -22.42 20.15
CA ALA A 35 -7.46 -22.25 21.52
C ALA A 35 -8.44 -21.39 22.35
N VAL A 36 -8.94 -20.28 21.78
CA VAL A 36 -9.96 -19.44 22.43
C VAL A 36 -11.25 -20.23 22.66
N ARG A 37 -11.74 -20.94 21.64
CA ARG A 37 -12.97 -21.73 21.72
C ARG A 37 -12.89 -22.85 22.77
N ILE A 38 -11.81 -23.65 22.74
CA ILE A 38 -11.60 -24.77 23.67
C ILE A 38 -11.45 -24.28 25.12
N LYS A 39 -10.81 -23.13 25.32
CA LYS A 39 -10.67 -22.53 26.66
C LYS A 39 -11.95 -21.87 27.17
N GLY A 40 -12.96 -21.66 26.31
CA GLY A 40 -14.22 -21.03 26.69
C GLY A 40 -14.07 -19.58 27.14
N VAL A 41 -13.04 -18.89 26.65
CA VAL A 41 -12.81 -17.45 26.92
C VAL A 41 -13.40 -16.62 25.79
N ASN A 42 -13.83 -15.39 26.07
CA ASN A 42 -14.46 -14.52 25.07
C ASN A 42 -13.73 -13.18 24.88
N PRO A 43 -12.45 -13.18 24.46
CA PRO A 43 -11.75 -11.94 24.15
C PRO A 43 -12.28 -11.34 22.85
N THR A 44 -12.28 -10.02 22.72
CA THR A 44 -12.33 -9.38 21.40
C THR A 44 -11.04 -9.66 20.65
N ILE A 45 -11.16 -10.17 19.42
CA ILE A 45 -10.06 -10.53 18.53
C ILE A 45 -10.11 -9.64 17.30
N VAL A 46 -9.07 -8.84 17.06
CA VAL A 46 -8.91 -8.08 15.82
C VAL A 46 -7.90 -8.83 14.95
N PHE A 47 -8.35 -9.24 13.76
CA PHE A 47 -7.51 -9.89 12.76
C PHE A 47 -6.90 -8.85 11.81
N ALA A 48 -5.58 -8.91 11.64
CA ALA A 48 -4.88 -8.14 10.63
C ALA A 48 -4.95 -8.83 9.26
N GLY A 49 -6.01 -8.53 8.51
CA GLY A 49 -6.09 -8.76 7.07
C GLY A 49 -5.25 -7.74 6.29
N SER A 50 -5.48 -7.64 4.98
CA SER A 50 -4.62 -6.88 4.07
C SER A 50 -5.37 -6.44 2.81
N SER A 51 -5.07 -5.26 2.27
CA SER A 51 -5.60 -4.84 0.96
C SER A 51 -5.21 -5.78 -0.20
N GLU A 52 -4.10 -6.51 -0.06
CA GLU A 52 -3.69 -7.59 -0.98
C GLU A 52 -4.76 -8.68 -1.17
N GLU A 53 -5.72 -8.83 -0.24
CA GLU A 53 -6.86 -9.73 -0.40
C GLU A 53 -7.75 -9.37 -1.60
N TYR A 54 -7.87 -8.07 -1.91
CA TYR A 54 -8.59 -7.61 -3.10
C TYR A 54 -7.88 -8.03 -4.38
N GLY A 55 -6.54 -8.00 -4.39
CA GLY A 55 -5.69 -8.45 -5.50
C GLY A 55 -6.00 -7.74 -6.82
N LEU A 56 -6.60 -8.42 -7.80
CA LEU A 56 -7.00 -7.77 -9.05
C LEU A 56 -8.13 -6.78 -8.80
N VAL A 57 -7.83 -5.49 -8.88
CA VAL A 57 -8.79 -4.37 -8.77
C VAL A 57 -8.77 -3.59 -10.08
N PHE A 58 -9.95 -3.26 -10.60
CA PHE A 58 -10.09 -2.58 -11.89
C PHE A 58 -10.58 -1.14 -11.72
N ASN A 59 -9.81 -0.19 -12.26
CA ASN A 59 -10.13 1.24 -12.24
C ASN A 59 -10.81 1.75 -13.51
N SER A 60 -10.88 0.94 -14.57
CA SER A 60 -11.55 1.25 -15.83
C SER A 60 -11.92 -0.01 -16.60
N GLU A 61 -12.87 0.11 -17.53
CA GLU A 61 -13.28 -0.99 -18.44
C GLU A 61 -12.13 -1.44 -19.36
N GLU A 62 -11.26 -0.51 -19.75
CA GLU A 62 -10.07 -0.78 -20.55
C GLU A 62 -9.07 -1.64 -19.77
N HIS A 63 -8.77 -1.25 -18.52
CA HIS A 63 -7.88 -2.03 -17.67
C HIS A 63 -8.45 -3.44 -17.40
N TYR A 64 -9.76 -3.55 -17.16
CA TYR A 64 -10.41 -4.86 -17.03
C TYR A 64 -10.28 -5.70 -18.31
N SER A 65 -10.50 -5.11 -19.48
CA SER A 65 -10.38 -5.80 -20.77
C SER A 65 -8.96 -6.34 -21.00
N LEU A 66 -7.94 -5.52 -20.71
CA LEU A 66 -6.53 -5.91 -20.81
C LEU A 66 -6.19 -7.08 -19.86
N MET A 67 -6.66 -7.03 -18.61
CA MET A 67 -6.42 -8.09 -17.65
C MET A 67 -7.19 -9.37 -18.00
N LYS A 68 -8.38 -9.26 -18.59
CA LYS A 68 -9.17 -10.39 -19.07
C LYS A 68 -8.50 -11.09 -20.25
N GLU A 69 -7.88 -10.34 -21.16
CA GLU A 69 -7.06 -10.92 -22.23
C GLU A 69 -5.85 -11.67 -21.65
N LYS A 70 -5.16 -11.05 -20.70
CA LYS A 70 -3.95 -11.62 -20.09
C LYS A 70 -4.20 -12.86 -19.23
N TYR A 71 -5.23 -12.83 -18.37
CA TYR A 71 -5.49 -13.86 -17.37
C TYR A 71 -6.65 -14.81 -17.73
N GLY A 72 -7.42 -14.49 -18.77
CA GLY A 72 -8.60 -15.25 -19.16
C GLY A 72 -9.80 -14.95 -18.25
N LYS A 73 -10.31 -15.97 -17.55
CA LYS A 73 -11.49 -15.81 -16.70
C LYS A 73 -11.15 -15.07 -15.42
N ILE A 74 -11.80 -13.93 -15.20
CA ILE A 74 -11.77 -13.18 -13.94
C ILE A 74 -13.06 -13.52 -13.17
N PHE A 75 -12.90 -13.97 -11.92
CA PHE A 75 -14.00 -14.28 -11.03
C PHE A 75 -13.58 -14.01 -9.57
N PRO A 76 -14.45 -13.44 -8.72
CA PRO A 76 -15.79 -12.92 -9.04
C PRO A 76 -15.75 -11.74 -10.03
N GLU A 77 -16.85 -11.51 -10.76
CA GLU A 77 -16.96 -10.36 -11.67
C GLU A 77 -16.92 -9.02 -10.90
N PRO A 78 -16.27 -7.98 -11.45
CA PRO A 78 -16.21 -6.65 -10.83
C PRO A 78 -17.44 -5.79 -11.17
N GLU A 79 -17.70 -4.78 -10.35
CA GLU A 79 -18.45 -3.57 -10.71
C GLU A 79 -17.44 -2.44 -10.92
N ILE A 80 -17.34 -1.92 -12.14
CA ILE A 80 -16.25 -1.02 -12.55
C ILE A 80 -16.74 0.44 -12.53
N PRO A 81 -15.96 1.40 -11.98
CA PRO A 81 -14.66 1.21 -11.34
C PRO A 81 -14.78 0.65 -9.91
N GLU A 82 -13.80 -0.13 -9.49
CA GLU A 82 -13.67 -0.70 -8.15
C GLU A 82 -12.87 0.19 -7.19
N VAL A 83 -12.61 1.44 -7.58
CA VAL A 83 -11.90 2.44 -6.77
C VAL A 83 -12.83 3.62 -6.48
N PRO A 84 -12.84 4.16 -5.24
CA PRO A 84 -12.16 3.64 -4.06
C PRO A 84 -12.70 2.26 -3.63
N ILE A 85 -11.81 1.41 -3.14
CA ILE A 85 -12.09 0.01 -2.82
C ILE A 85 -12.83 -0.08 -1.50
N LYS A 86 -14.04 -0.63 -1.53
CA LYS A 86 -14.93 -0.88 -0.39
C LYS A 86 -14.78 -2.30 0.12
N GLU A 87 -15.28 -2.56 1.33
CA GLU A 87 -15.27 -3.90 1.92
C GLU A 87 -16.11 -4.92 1.14
N THR A 88 -17.07 -4.43 0.37
CA THR A 88 -17.95 -5.21 -0.51
C THR A 88 -17.29 -5.59 -1.83
N ASN A 89 -16.14 -4.99 -2.18
CA ASN A 89 -15.45 -5.35 -3.41
C ASN A 89 -15.01 -6.83 -3.37
N PRO A 90 -15.10 -7.52 -4.52
CA PRO A 90 -14.72 -8.93 -4.62
C PRO A 90 -13.23 -9.14 -4.32
N LEU A 91 -12.93 -10.26 -3.66
CA LEU A 91 -11.56 -10.66 -3.35
C LEU A 91 -11.00 -11.54 -4.47
N ARG A 92 -9.91 -11.09 -5.11
CA ARG A 92 -9.21 -11.82 -6.18
C ARG A 92 -7.72 -11.91 -5.86
N PRO A 93 -7.33 -12.66 -4.81
CA PRO A 93 -5.95 -12.68 -4.31
C PRO A 93 -4.96 -13.20 -5.36
N MET A 94 -3.86 -12.47 -5.55
CA MET A 94 -2.84 -12.74 -6.59
C MET A 94 -1.52 -13.32 -6.05
N SER A 95 -1.49 -13.75 -4.79
CA SER A 95 -0.31 -14.37 -4.17
C SER A 95 -0.69 -15.39 -3.09
N PRO A 96 0.18 -16.36 -2.76
CA PRO A 96 -0.04 -17.27 -1.62
C PRO A 96 -0.23 -16.52 -0.30
N TYR A 97 0.46 -15.38 -0.11
CA TYR A 97 0.21 -14.48 1.01
C TYR A 97 -1.24 -13.97 1.02
N ALA A 98 -1.72 -13.39 -0.08
CA ALA A 98 -3.07 -12.87 -0.18
C ALA A 98 -4.12 -13.96 0.05
N VAL A 99 -3.94 -15.16 -0.52
CA VAL A 99 -4.82 -16.32 -0.28
C VAL A 99 -4.88 -16.68 1.21
N SER A 100 -3.75 -16.66 1.91
CA SER A 100 -3.72 -16.93 3.35
C SER A 100 -4.46 -15.87 4.19
N LYS A 101 -4.47 -14.62 3.74
CA LYS A 101 -5.21 -13.53 4.40
C LYS A 101 -6.71 -13.66 4.16
N VAL A 102 -7.12 -13.98 2.92
CA VAL A 102 -8.53 -14.31 2.60
C VAL A 102 -9.01 -15.48 3.46
N TYR A 103 -8.19 -16.53 3.63
CA TYR A 103 -8.52 -17.64 4.54
C TYR A 103 -8.77 -17.15 5.97
N GLY A 104 -7.86 -16.35 6.53
CA GLY A 104 -8.02 -15.82 7.89
C GLY A 104 -9.24 -14.91 8.05
N ASP A 105 -9.51 -14.04 7.07
CA ASP A 105 -10.70 -13.18 7.02
C ASP A 105 -11.99 -14.02 7.11
N TYR A 106 -12.19 -14.96 6.18
CA TYR A 106 -13.38 -15.80 6.18
C TYR A 106 -13.48 -16.69 7.42
N LEU A 107 -12.33 -17.17 7.94
CA LEU A 107 -12.31 -18.01 9.13
C LEU A 107 -12.74 -17.24 10.39
N MET A 108 -12.26 -16.01 10.57
CA MET A 108 -12.68 -15.15 11.68
C MET A 108 -14.19 -14.96 11.67
N ARG A 109 -14.75 -14.55 10.53
CA ARG A 109 -16.20 -14.35 10.38
C ARG A 109 -16.99 -15.65 10.59
N ASN A 110 -16.50 -16.77 10.07
CA ASN A 110 -17.12 -18.07 10.30
C ASN A 110 -17.18 -18.45 11.79
N TYR A 111 -16.11 -18.22 12.54
CA TYR A 111 -16.07 -18.52 13.98
C TYR A 111 -16.98 -17.61 14.79
N HIS A 112 -17.16 -16.35 14.37
CA HIS A 112 -18.21 -15.51 14.93
C HIS A 112 -19.61 -16.10 14.68
N TYR A 113 -19.97 -16.38 13.42
CA TYR A 113 -21.32 -16.85 13.09
C TYR A 113 -21.65 -18.24 13.63
N THR A 114 -20.66 -19.12 13.74
CA THR A 114 -20.87 -20.53 14.14
C THR A 114 -20.74 -20.73 15.65
N TYR A 115 -19.82 -20.02 16.29
CA TYR A 115 -19.46 -20.25 17.70
C TYR A 115 -19.64 -19.02 18.59
N GLY A 116 -20.03 -17.87 18.03
CA GLY A 116 -20.26 -16.64 18.80
C GLY A 116 -18.99 -15.94 19.30
N LEU A 117 -17.82 -16.21 18.70
CA LEU A 117 -16.58 -15.53 19.10
C LEU A 117 -16.62 -14.04 18.70
N ASN A 118 -16.07 -13.18 19.54
CA ASN A 118 -15.98 -11.74 19.31
C ASN A 118 -14.83 -11.39 18.34
N THR A 119 -14.96 -11.70 17.05
CA THR A 119 -13.92 -11.43 16.04
C THR A 119 -14.27 -10.24 15.16
N VAL A 120 -13.30 -9.40 14.82
CA VAL A 120 -13.42 -8.31 13.82
C VAL A 120 -12.28 -8.43 12.81
N VAL A 121 -12.59 -8.28 11.52
CA VAL A 121 -11.58 -8.27 10.46
C VAL A 121 -11.22 -6.84 10.09
N SER A 122 -9.92 -6.57 10.00
CA SER A 122 -9.40 -5.35 9.39
C SER A 122 -8.71 -5.68 8.07
N ARG A 123 -8.99 -4.93 7.01
CA ARG A 123 -8.25 -4.97 5.75
C ARG A 123 -7.44 -3.70 5.63
N ALA A 124 -6.26 -3.71 6.26
CA ALA A 124 -5.37 -2.56 6.23
C ALA A 124 -4.71 -2.43 4.84
N PHE A 125 -4.75 -1.22 4.30
CA PHE A 125 -3.98 -0.80 3.13
C PHE A 125 -2.51 -0.58 3.51
N ASN A 126 -1.69 -0.16 2.54
CA ASN A 126 -0.26 0.01 2.78
C ASN A 126 -0.05 0.99 3.93
N HIS A 127 0.81 0.61 4.86
CA HIS A 127 1.14 1.45 5.99
C HIS A 127 2.61 1.33 6.33
N GLU A 128 3.16 2.50 6.65
CA GLU A 128 4.57 2.78 6.54
C GLU A 128 4.98 3.67 7.72
N GLY A 129 6.28 3.77 7.97
CA GLY A 129 6.85 4.49 9.10
C GLY A 129 8.25 3.98 9.41
N ALA A 130 8.87 4.53 10.44
CA ALA A 130 10.17 4.13 10.94
C ALA A 130 10.21 2.62 11.23
N GLY A 131 11.28 1.95 10.79
CA GLY A 131 11.46 0.51 10.97
C GLY A 131 10.72 -0.37 9.95
N ARG A 132 10.03 0.21 8.95
CA ARG A 132 9.53 -0.56 7.80
C ARG A 132 10.68 -1.28 7.11
N GLY A 133 10.51 -2.58 6.86
CA GLY A 133 11.56 -3.42 6.28
C GLY A 133 12.13 -2.87 4.96
N ILE A 134 13.45 -2.97 4.79
CA ILE A 134 14.19 -2.34 3.67
C ILE A 134 13.77 -2.83 2.28
N MET A 135 13.09 -3.97 2.20
CA MET A 135 12.62 -4.55 0.93
C MET A 135 11.35 -3.89 0.38
N PHE A 136 10.67 -3.06 1.17
CA PHE A 136 9.45 -2.36 0.74
C PHE A 136 9.80 -1.03 0.04
N VAL A 137 8.98 -0.66 -0.96
CA VAL A 137 9.29 0.45 -1.88
C VAL A 137 9.55 1.78 -1.18
N THR A 138 8.78 2.10 -0.13
CA THR A 138 8.93 3.35 0.65
C THR A 138 10.27 3.41 1.38
N SER A 139 10.69 2.30 2.01
CA SER A 139 12.01 2.16 2.64
C SER A 139 13.15 2.17 1.61
N VAL A 140 12.96 1.54 0.44
CA VAL A 140 13.93 1.59 -0.67
C VAL A 140 14.16 3.03 -1.15
N VAL A 141 13.09 3.81 -1.27
CA VAL A 141 13.16 5.22 -1.68
C VAL A 141 13.83 6.07 -0.61
N THR A 142 13.33 6.04 0.62
CA THR A 142 13.84 6.90 1.71
C THR A 142 15.27 6.58 2.11
N ASN A 143 15.68 5.30 2.07
CA ASN A 143 17.08 4.91 2.26
C ASN A 143 18.00 5.48 1.16
N GLN A 144 17.62 5.34 -0.11
CA GLN A 144 18.41 5.90 -1.22
C GLN A 144 18.50 7.43 -1.17
N VAL A 145 17.42 8.11 -0.75
CA VAL A 145 17.42 9.56 -0.56
C VAL A 145 18.31 9.98 0.61
N ALA A 146 18.32 9.24 1.72
CA ALA A 146 19.23 9.49 2.84
C ALA A 146 20.71 9.31 2.44
N GLU A 147 21.00 8.29 1.63
CA GLU A 147 22.33 8.04 1.05
C GLU A 147 22.76 9.12 0.04
N LEU A 148 21.83 9.60 -0.80
CA LEU A 148 22.04 10.73 -1.71
C LEU A 148 22.36 12.03 -0.96
N LYS A 149 21.65 12.28 0.14
CA LYS A 149 21.89 13.43 1.01
C LYS A 149 23.26 13.37 1.68
N SER A 150 23.73 12.17 1.98
CA SER A 150 25.03 11.93 2.62
C SER A 150 26.20 11.87 1.62
N GLY A 151 25.92 11.90 0.32
CA GLY A 151 26.92 11.82 -0.73
C GLY A 151 27.43 10.41 -1.05
N ASN A 152 26.79 9.37 -0.52
CA ASN A 152 27.16 7.97 -0.74
C ASN A 152 26.60 7.41 -2.05
N LEU A 153 25.50 8.00 -2.54
CA LEU A 153 24.90 7.69 -3.84
C LEU A 153 24.82 8.96 -4.69
N ASP A 154 24.80 8.76 -6.00
CA ASP A 154 24.60 9.78 -7.03
C ASP A 154 23.27 9.63 -7.78
N LYS A 155 22.57 8.49 -7.61
CA LYS A 155 21.28 8.18 -8.24
C LYS A 155 20.32 7.36 -7.37
N ILE A 156 19.05 7.32 -7.76
CA ILE A 156 18.01 6.42 -7.25
C ILE A 156 17.77 5.32 -8.30
N THR A 157 17.66 4.06 -7.87
CA THR A 157 17.24 2.92 -8.69
C THR A 157 15.86 2.43 -8.24
N ILE A 158 14.90 2.34 -9.15
CA ILE A 158 13.51 2.00 -8.83
C ILE A 158 12.85 1.13 -9.91
N GLY A 159 11.72 0.48 -9.59
CA GLY A 159 10.88 -0.23 -10.57
C GLY A 159 9.82 0.70 -11.17
N ASN A 160 8.57 0.25 -11.25
CA ASN A 160 7.46 1.06 -11.75
C ASN A 160 7.18 2.29 -10.86
N VAL A 161 7.33 3.48 -11.42
CA VAL A 161 7.03 4.76 -10.76
C VAL A 161 5.56 5.21 -10.90
N ASN A 162 4.81 4.61 -11.83
CA ASN A 162 3.40 4.95 -12.10
C ASN A 162 2.44 4.27 -11.12
N ALA A 163 2.90 3.31 -10.31
CA ALA A 163 2.05 2.58 -9.40
C ALA A 163 1.57 3.47 -8.24
N PHE A 164 0.26 3.45 -7.98
CA PHE A 164 -0.43 4.20 -6.94
C PHE A 164 -0.75 3.33 -5.73
N ARG A 165 -0.49 3.83 -4.52
CA ARG A 165 -0.81 3.14 -3.27
C ARG A 165 -1.45 4.11 -2.29
N ASP A 166 -2.38 3.59 -1.49
CA ASP A 166 -2.85 4.25 -0.28
C ASP A 166 -1.85 3.97 0.85
N TRP A 167 -1.01 4.95 1.15
CA TRP A 167 -0.06 4.89 2.25
C TRP A 167 -0.59 5.63 3.48
N SER A 168 -0.80 4.85 4.54
CA SER A 168 -1.09 5.36 5.89
C SER A 168 0.16 5.35 6.76
N HIS A 169 0.20 6.18 7.79
CA HIS A 169 1.22 6.02 8.82
C HIS A 169 0.87 4.83 9.72
N VAL A 170 1.89 4.10 10.19
CA VAL A 170 1.69 2.91 11.05
C VAL A 170 0.88 3.23 12.32
N MET A 171 1.04 4.45 12.88
CA MET A 171 0.27 4.86 14.06
C MET A 171 -1.22 5.06 13.77
N ASP A 172 -1.59 5.50 12.57
CA ASP A 172 -3.01 5.56 12.19
C ASP A 172 -3.60 4.16 12.15
N ILE A 173 -2.90 3.18 11.56
CA ILE A 173 -3.39 1.80 11.50
C ILE A 173 -3.49 1.16 12.90
N ILE A 174 -2.54 1.42 13.79
CA ILE A 174 -2.61 0.99 15.19
C ILE A 174 -3.87 1.58 15.86
N ASN A 175 -4.12 2.87 15.69
CA ASN A 175 -5.34 3.51 16.19
C ASN A 175 -6.60 2.87 15.59
N GLY A 176 -6.58 2.53 14.29
CA GLY A 176 -7.65 1.78 13.63
C GLY A 176 -7.91 0.42 14.27
N TYR A 177 -6.87 -0.36 14.59
CA TYR A 177 -7.04 -1.62 15.33
C TYR A 177 -7.66 -1.39 16.71
N CYS A 178 -7.24 -0.36 17.44
CA CYS A 178 -7.84 -0.02 18.73
C CYS A 178 -9.32 0.38 18.60
N VAL A 179 -9.68 1.18 17.60
CA VAL A 179 -11.08 1.54 17.29
C VAL A 179 -11.92 0.29 17.00
N LEU A 180 -11.40 -0.63 16.20
CA LEU A 180 -12.10 -1.89 15.88
C LEU A 180 -12.23 -2.81 17.09
N ALA A 181 -11.24 -2.85 17.98
CA ALA A 181 -11.31 -3.64 19.21
C ALA A 181 -12.38 -3.11 20.19
N ASP A 182 -12.59 -1.80 20.21
CA ASP A 182 -13.55 -1.13 21.11
C ASP A 182 -14.98 -1.09 20.52
N LYS A 183 -15.10 -0.80 19.22
CA LYS A 183 -16.37 -0.42 18.57
C LYS A 183 -16.72 -1.22 17.32
N GLY A 184 -15.81 -2.07 16.84
CA GLY A 184 -16.03 -2.86 15.63
C GLY A 184 -17.18 -3.85 15.81
N GLN A 185 -18.03 -3.98 14.80
CA GLN A 185 -19.08 -4.99 14.79
C GLN A 185 -18.45 -6.38 14.63
N TYR A 186 -18.78 -7.28 15.55
CA TYR A 186 -18.29 -8.66 15.47
C TYR A 186 -18.84 -9.39 14.24
N GLY A 187 -17.99 -10.22 13.63
CA GLY A 187 -18.27 -10.90 12.37
C GLY A 187 -18.16 -10.01 11.13
N ASP A 188 -17.84 -8.73 11.29
CA ASP A 188 -17.75 -7.78 10.21
C ASP A 188 -16.30 -7.47 9.81
N VAL A 189 -16.16 -6.80 8.67
CA VAL A 189 -14.89 -6.40 8.05
C VAL A 189 -14.83 -4.89 7.83
N TYR A 190 -13.66 -4.30 7.99
CA TYR A 190 -13.41 -2.87 7.86
C TYR A 190 -12.11 -2.60 7.11
N ASN A 191 -12.15 -1.72 6.12
CA ASN A 191 -10.96 -1.18 5.49
C ASN A 191 -10.30 -0.15 6.41
N LEU A 192 -8.98 -0.26 6.56
CA LEU A 192 -8.16 0.77 7.22
C LEU A 192 -7.20 1.34 6.19
N GLY A 193 -7.19 2.66 6.03
CA GLY A 193 -6.37 3.36 5.04
C GLY A 193 -6.42 4.86 5.27
N SER A 194 -5.73 5.61 4.42
CA SER A 194 -5.68 7.07 4.52
C SER A 194 -6.77 7.75 3.70
N MET A 195 -7.46 6.99 2.83
CA MET A 195 -8.43 7.54 1.86
C MET A 195 -7.77 8.56 0.94
N ARG A 196 -6.52 8.27 0.57
CA ARG A 196 -5.70 9.00 -0.41
C ARG A 196 -4.88 7.98 -1.17
N THR A 197 -4.46 8.30 -2.39
CA THR A 197 -3.54 7.46 -3.14
C THR A 197 -2.42 8.32 -3.72
N THR A 198 -1.20 7.78 -3.74
CA THR A 198 0.01 8.50 -4.14
C THR A 198 0.85 7.59 -5.01
N SER A 199 1.42 8.14 -6.09
CA SER A 199 2.31 7.36 -6.94
C SER A 199 3.68 7.15 -6.28
N VAL A 200 4.36 6.09 -6.70
CA VAL A 200 5.78 5.89 -6.35
C VAL A 200 6.62 7.09 -6.80
N LEU A 201 6.31 7.71 -7.94
CA LEU A 201 6.97 8.94 -8.39
C LEU A 201 6.84 10.08 -7.37
N SER A 202 5.62 10.42 -6.96
CA SER A 202 5.38 11.47 -5.96
C SER A 202 6.07 11.17 -4.65
N TYR A 203 6.07 9.91 -4.22
CA TYR A 203 6.77 9.51 -3.00
C TYR A 203 8.28 9.80 -3.09
N ILE A 204 8.90 9.57 -4.24
CA ILE A 204 10.32 9.90 -4.49
C ILE A 204 10.54 11.41 -4.45
N LEU A 205 9.74 12.18 -5.18
CA LEU A 205 9.92 13.64 -5.28
C LEU A 205 9.68 14.33 -3.93
N LEU A 206 8.65 13.92 -3.19
CA LEU A 206 8.39 14.41 -1.83
C LEU A 206 9.50 13.98 -0.85
N SER A 207 10.13 12.82 -1.06
CA SER A 207 11.29 12.40 -0.27
C SER A 207 12.51 13.29 -0.53
N LEU A 208 12.78 13.66 -1.79
CA LEU A 208 13.84 14.62 -2.14
C LEU A 208 13.57 15.99 -1.49
N GLU A 209 12.34 16.49 -1.61
CA GLU A 209 11.89 17.75 -0.99
C GLU A 209 12.14 17.73 0.53
N ASN A 210 11.64 16.70 1.23
CA ASN A 210 11.81 16.57 2.69
C ASN A 210 13.25 16.27 3.12
N ALA A 211 14.12 15.87 2.19
CA ALA A 211 15.56 15.75 2.42
C ALA A 211 16.32 17.08 2.24
N GLY A 212 15.65 18.16 1.80
CA GLY A 212 16.25 19.46 1.52
C GLY A 212 16.79 19.59 0.09
N MET A 213 16.30 18.76 -0.85
CA MET A 213 16.60 18.82 -2.27
C MET A 213 15.32 19.17 -3.03
N PRO A 214 14.92 20.46 -3.05
CA PRO A 214 13.62 20.83 -3.60
C PRO A 214 13.53 20.56 -5.09
N VAL A 215 12.40 20.03 -5.58
CA VAL A 215 12.25 19.61 -6.98
C VAL A 215 11.39 20.60 -7.77
N ASP A 216 12.02 21.41 -8.63
CA ASP A 216 11.35 22.40 -9.46
C ASP A 216 10.91 21.84 -10.82
N ARG A 217 11.61 20.83 -11.34
CA ARG A 217 11.33 20.21 -12.62
C ARG A 217 11.75 18.74 -12.67
N ILE A 218 11.03 17.93 -13.44
CA ILE A 218 11.47 16.60 -13.86
C ILE A 218 11.50 16.49 -15.39
N GLU A 219 12.41 15.67 -15.91
CA GLU A 219 12.45 15.31 -17.33
C GLU A 219 12.71 13.81 -17.54
N SER A 220 12.14 13.20 -18.59
CA SER A 220 12.51 11.82 -18.95
C SER A 220 13.89 11.76 -19.60
N MET A 221 14.65 10.69 -19.37
CA MET A 221 16.00 10.57 -19.91
C MET A 221 16.05 10.34 -21.43
N ASN A 222 14.95 9.90 -22.06
CA ASN A 222 14.96 9.49 -23.47
C ASN A 222 13.79 10.03 -24.34
N ASN A 223 12.63 10.38 -23.76
CA ASN A 223 11.41 10.70 -24.54
C ASN A 223 10.91 12.15 -24.41
N ASN A 224 11.79 13.09 -24.01
CA ASN A 224 11.51 14.53 -23.95
C ASN A 224 10.25 14.92 -23.13
N LYS A 225 9.84 14.10 -22.16
CA LYS A 225 8.76 14.47 -21.23
C LYS A 225 9.36 15.48 -20.26
N VAL A 226 8.72 16.64 -20.08
CA VAL A 226 9.18 17.69 -19.15
C VAL A 226 7.99 18.17 -18.34
N ILE A 227 8.14 18.20 -17.02
CA ILE A 227 7.10 18.64 -16.09
C ILE A 227 7.72 19.62 -15.11
N ASP A 228 7.21 20.85 -15.13
CA ASP A 228 7.55 21.88 -14.16
C ASP A 228 6.62 21.81 -12.95
N ASN A 229 7.14 22.22 -11.79
CA ASN A 229 6.47 22.18 -10.48
C ASN A 229 5.77 20.84 -10.20
N PRO A 230 6.49 19.70 -10.28
CA PRO A 230 5.89 18.38 -10.25
C PRO A 230 5.20 18.05 -8.91
N ILE A 231 5.58 18.72 -7.82
CA ILE A 231 5.08 18.50 -6.47
C ILE A 231 4.01 19.51 -6.01
N ASP A 232 3.58 20.42 -6.89
CA ASP A 232 2.52 21.39 -6.58
C ASP A 232 1.25 20.66 -6.10
N ARG A 233 0.58 21.25 -5.11
CA ARG A 233 -0.57 20.60 -4.45
C ARG A 233 -1.84 20.79 -5.25
N ASP A 234 -2.56 19.69 -5.43
CA ASP A 234 -3.88 19.66 -6.04
C ASP A 234 -4.86 18.91 -5.11
N TYR A 235 -6.08 19.45 -4.98
CA TYR A 235 -7.15 18.92 -4.14
C TYR A 235 -8.41 18.58 -4.94
N SER A 236 -8.31 18.49 -6.27
CA SER A 236 -9.42 18.11 -7.14
C SER A 236 -9.92 16.70 -6.81
N GLU A 237 -11.16 16.42 -7.18
CA GLU A 237 -11.79 15.13 -6.92
C GLU A 237 -11.35 14.07 -7.95
N PHE A 238 -11.04 12.87 -7.48
CA PHE A 238 -10.90 11.67 -8.31
C PHE A 238 -11.75 10.55 -7.72
N TYR A 239 -12.50 9.84 -8.57
CA TYR A 239 -13.38 8.75 -8.17
C TYR A 239 -14.37 9.12 -7.04
N GLY A 240 -14.90 10.34 -7.03
CA GLY A 240 -15.86 10.77 -6.01
C GLY A 240 -15.23 11.25 -4.69
N VAL A 241 -13.90 11.32 -4.59
CA VAL A 241 -13.20 11.68 -3.36
C VAL A 241 -12.17 12.79 -3.63
N ALA A 242 -12.26 13.89 -2.88
CA ALA A 242 -11.25 14.95 -2.88
C ALA A 242 -10.14 14.60 -1.88
N PHE A 243 -8.89 14.60 -2.34
CA PHE A 243 -7.72 14.36 -1.51
C PHE A 243 -6.50 15.14 -2.01
N GLU A 244 -5.55 15.38 -1.12
CA GLU A 244 -4.27 15.97 -1.45
C GLU A 244 -3.46 15.04 -2.36
N LYS A 245 -3.01 15.57 -3.50
CA LYS A 245 -2.08 14.92 -4.42
C LYS A 245 -1.13 15.94 -5.03
N THR A 246 -0.08 15.46 -5.67
CA THR A 246 0.86 16.31 -6.43
C THR A 246 0.37 16.56 -7.85
N ASN A 247 0.97 17.54 -8.55
CA ASN A 247 0.74 17.77 -9.97
C ASN A 247 1.04 16.51 -10.81
N VAL A 248 2.15 15.81 -10.53
CA VAL A 248 2.45 14.55 -11.26
C VAL A 248 1.44 13.44 -10.95
N ASP A 249 0.95 13.33 -9.71
CA ASP A 249 -0.11 12.36 -9.39
C ASP A 249 -1.39 12.67 -10.16
N LYS A 250 -1.78 13.94 -10.26
CA LYS A 250 -2.91 14.36 -11.08
C LYS A 250 -2.72 13.95 -12.53
N MET A 251 -1.59 14.29 -13.15
CA MET A 251 -1.34 13.97 -14.57
C MET A 251 -1.34 12.46 -14.82
N LEU A 252 -0.75 11.67 -13.91
CA LEU A 252 -0.78 10.20 -13.98
C LEU A 252 -2.21 9.64 -13.82
N LEU A 253 -3.02 10.17 -12.90
CA LEU A 253 -4.42 9.76 -12.71
C LEU A 253 -5.32 10.15 -13.89
N GLU A 254 -5.05 11.27 -14.56
CA GLU A 254 -5.75 11.70 -15.78
C GLU A 254 -5.31 10.92 -17.03
N GLY A 255 -4.23 10.14 -16.93
CA GLY A 255 -3.62 9.43 -18.07
C GLY A 255 -2.89 10.37 -19.05
N SER A 256 -2.65 11.63 -18.67
CA SER A 256 -1.88 12.58 -19.49
C SER A 256 -0.36 12.43 -19.31
N LEU A 257 0.06 11.64 -18.32
CA LEU A 257 1.45 11.27 -18.05
C LEU A 257 1.54 9.78 -17.79
N GLU A 258 2.62 9.17 -18.27
CA GLU A 258 3.06 7.81 -17.91
C GLU A 258 4.56 7.72 -18.19
N PHE A 259 5.29 6.93 -17.41
CA PHE A 259 6.70 6.61 -17.66
C PHE A 259 6.90 5.11 -17.94
N LEU A 260 7.47 4.80 -19.10
CA LEU A 260 7.71 3.44 -19.57
C LEU A 260 9.19 3.08 -19.43
N LEU A 261 9.53 1.80 -19.54
CA LEU A 261 10.93 1.34 -19.52
C LEU A 261 11.79 2.01 -20.61
N GLU A 262 11.18 2.40 -21.73
CA GLU A 262 11.81 3.11 -22.84
C GLU A 262 12.30 4.52 -22.46
N ASP A 263 11.72 5.12 -21.41
CA ASP A 263 12.19 6.39 -20.85
C ASP A 263 13.56 6.23 -20.15
N LYS A 264 13.97 5.00 -19.80
CA LYS A 264 15.17 4.62 -19.02
C LYS A 264 15.23 5.16 -17.58
N GLY A 265 14.52 6.25 -17.31
CA GLY A 265 14.47 6.91 -16.02
C GLY A 265 14.01 8.36 -16.13
N ILE A 266 14.11 9.06 -15.02
CA ILE A 266 13.72 10.45 -14.84
C ILE A 266 14.90 11.22 -14.25
N ILE A 267 15.13 12.45 -14.70
CA ILE A 267 16.05 13.38 -14.04
C ILE A 267 15.20 14.36 -13.22
N ALA A 268 15.38 14.37 -11.90
CA ALA A 268 14.86 15.42 -11.04
C ALA A 268 15.87 16.55 -10.94
N HIS A 269 15.43 17.77 -11.26
CA HIS A 269 16.22 18.99 -11.10
C HIS A 269 15.97 19.52 -9.68
N CYS A 270 17.07 19.73 -8.94
CA CYS A 270 17.05 20.21 -7.56
C CYS A 270 17.98 21.41 -7.41
N GLY A 271 17.57 22.55 -7.97
CA GLY A 271 18.44 23.70 -8.15
C GLY A 271 19.59 23.38 -9.12
N GLU A 272 20.84 23.48 -8.68
CA GLU A 272 22.00 23.13 -9.52
C GLU A 272 22.25 21.61 -9.60
N LYS A 273 21.73 20.83 -8.65
CA LYS A 273 21.92 19.38 -8.62
C LYS A 273 20.90 18.70 -9.54
N ARG A 274 21.35 17.67 -10.25
CA ARG A 274 20.48 16.75 -11.00
C ARG A 274 20.53 15.40 -10.34
N VAL A 275 19.38 14.81 -10.03
CA VAL A 275 19.26 13.50 -9.40
C VAL A 275 18.66 12.52 -10.42
N PRO A 276 19.47 11.59 -10.96
CA PRO A 276 18.96 10.51 -11.80
C PRO A 276 18.11 9.53 -10.99
N ILE A 277 16.93 9.19 -11.52
CA ILE A 277 16.02 8.16 -11.05
C ILE A 277 15.94 7.11 -12.16
N GLU A 278 16.77 6.08 -12.08
CA GLU A 278 16.89 5.04 -13.10
C GLU A 278 15.88 3.91 -12.89
N PHE A 279 15.29 3.44 -13.99
CA PHE A 279 14.39 2.30 -13.98
C PHE A 279 15.18 0.99 -14.07
N ASN A 280 14.95 0.10 -13.12
CA ASN A 280 15.47 -1.26 -13.11
C ASN A 280 14.37 -2.25 -13.53
N PRO A 281 14.45 -2.85 -14.74
CA PRO A 281 13.47 -3.81 -15.23
C PRO A 281 13.25 -5.02 -14.31
N GLU A 282 14.26 -5.44 -13.55
CA GLU A 282 14.17 -6.59 -12.64
C GLU A 282 13.27 -6.30 -11.43
N ARG A 283 12.96 -5.03 -11.16
CA ARG A 283 12.08 -4.60 -10.06
C ARG A 283 10.61 -4.47 -10.46
N PHE A 284 10.28 -4.68 -11.74
CA PHE A 284 8.89 -4.70 -12.22
C PHE A 284 8.24 -6.03 -11.89
N ARG A 285 6.96 -6.02 -11.50
CA ARG A 285 6.24 -7.25 -11.18
C ARG A 285 5.55 -7.83 -12.42
N PRO A 286 5.49 -9.17 -12.58
CA PRO A 286 4.72 -9.79 -13.66
C PRO A 286 3.21 -9.47 -13.62
N SER A 287 2.69 -9.16 -12.43
CA SER A 287 1.33 -8.67 -12.19
C SER A 287 1.44 -7.41 -11.34
N GLU A 288 1.08 -6.27 -11.92
CA GLU A 288 1.03 -5.00 -11.21
C GLU A 288 -0.40 -4.63 -10.90
N VAL A 289 -0.65 -4.22 -9.66
CA VAL A 289 -1.86 -3.51 -9.28
C VAL A 289 -1.58 -2.03 -9.53
N PRO A 290 -2.23 -1.39 -10.52
CA PRO A 290 -1.89 -0.02 -10.90
C PRO A 290 -2.26 0.96 -9.80
N ILE A 291 -3.39 0.76 -9.13
CA ILE A 291 -3.90 1.65 -8.09
C ILE A 291 -4.48 0.86 -6.92
N LEU A 292 -4.08 1.25 -5.70
CA LEU A 292 -4.80 0.93 -4.48
C LEU A 292 -5.27 2.25 -3.85
N PHE A 293 -6.57 2.34 -3.61
CA PHE A 293 -7.21 3.51 -3.03
C PHE A 293 -8.35 3.04 -2.14
N ALA A 294 -8.23 3.19 -0.82
CA ALA A 294 -9.21 2.66 0.12
C ALA A 294 -10.43 3.57 0.25
N ASP A 295 -11.64 2.98 0.27
CA ASP A 295 -12.79 3.59 0.94
C ASP A 295 -12.72 3.23 2.42
N THR A 296 -12.68 4.24 3.30
CA THR A 296 -12.65 4.05 4.76
C THR A 296 -13.89 4.61 5.45
N THR A 297 -14.93 4.97 4.69
CA THR A 297 -16.16 5.60 5.21
C THR A 297 -16.75 4.79 6.36
N LYS A 298 -16.83 3.46 6.19
CA LYS A 298 -17.40 2.55 7.18
C LYS A 298 -16.69 2.60 8.54
N VAL A 299 -15.36 2.64 8.56
CA VAL A 299 -14.61 2.68 9.82
C VAL A 299 -14.59 4.10 10.42
N GLN A 300 -14.70 5.14 9.60
CA GLN A 300 -14.83 6.52 10.07
C GLN A 300 -16.10 6.74 10.89
N GLU A 301 -17.19 6.02 10.60
CA GLU A 301 -18.42 6.02 11.41
C GLU A 301 -18.17 5.54 12.86
N LEU A 302 -17.14 4.71 13.08
CA LEU A 302 -16.70 4.28 14.42
C LEU A 302 -15.76 5.29 15.11
N GLY A 303 -15.37 6.35 14.40
CA GLY A 303 -14.48 7.40 14.87
C GLY A 303 -13.01 7.23 14.47
N PHE A 304 -12.69 6.30 13.56
CA PHE A 304 -11.35 6.24 12.97
C PHE A 304 -11.07 7.48 12.12
N LYS A 305 -9.85 8.00 12.20
CA LYS A 305 -9.34 9.09 11.36
C LYS A 305 -7.88 8.82 11.04
N ALA A 306 -7.53 8.87 9.76
CA ALA A 306 -6.13 8.99 9.35
C ALA A 306 -5.68 10.44 9.59
N THR A 307 -4.59 10.63 10.32
CA THR A 307 -4.14 11.96 10.76
C THR A 307 -2.80 12.37 10.19
N TYR A 308 -2.01 11.42 9.69
CA TYR A 308 -0.68 11.70 9.15
C TYR A 308 -0.73 11.93 7.62
N SER A 309 -0.05 12.98 7.17
CA SER A 309 0.16 13.25 5.74
C SER A 309 1.17 12.27 5.12
N VAL A 310 1.31 12.27 3.79
CA VAL A 310 2.35 11.45 3.13
C VAL A 310 3.74 11.95 3.52
N GLU A 311 3.89 13.27 3.68
CA GLU A 311 5.16 13.85 4.11
C GLU A 311 5.50 13.51 5.55
N ASP A 312 4.51 13.36 6.45
CA ASP A 312 4.79 12.89 7.81
C ASP A 312 5.38 11.47 7.80
N ILE A 313 4.83 10.58 6.97
CA ILE A 313 5.37 9.23 6.76
C ILE A 313 6.80 9.29 6.24
N ILE A 314 7.04 10.11 5.21
CA ILE A 314 8.37 10.29 4.60
C ILE A 314 9.36 10.82 5.63
N ARG A 315 8.99 11.83 6.42
CA ARG A 315 9.86 12.40 7.46
C ARG A 315 10.21 11.37 8.53
N ASP A 316 9.24 10.59 8.99
CA ASP A 316 9.47 9.53 9.97
C ASP A 316 10.47 8.48 9.44
N GLN A 317 10.32 8.06 8.18
CA GLN A 317 11.25 7.14 7.53
C GLN A 317 12.63 7.74 7.26
N LEU A 318 12.71 8.98 6.75
CA LEU A 318 13.99 9.66 6.54
C LEU A 318 14.74 9.82 7.86
N ASN A 319 14.07 10.26 8.92
CA ASN A 319 14.66 10.37 10.25
C ASN A 319 15.20 9.03 10.76
N TYR A 320 14.52 7.92 10.45
CA TYR A 320 15.02 6.58 10.74
C TYR A 320 16.31 6.25 9.99
N PHE A 321 16.41 6.56 8.69
CA PHE A 321 17.59 6.27 7.87
C PHE A 321 18.71 7.32 8.01
N LEU A 322 18.48 8.48 8.63
CA LEU A 322 19.57 9.44 8.88
C LEU A 322 20.64 8.88 9.84
N ASP A 323 20.27 7.96 10.73
CA ASP A 323 21.22 7.17 11.52
C ASP A 323 21.95 6.17 10.60
N GLU A 324 23.25 6.40 10.37
CA GLU A 324 24.09 5.60 9.46
C GLU A 324 24.06 4.11 9.78
N LYS A 325 23.87 3.72 11.06
CA LYS A 325 23.83 2.31 11.46
C LYS A 325 22.58 1.58 10.97
N LYS A 326 21.57 2.32 10.52
CA LYS A 326 20.28 1.78 10.05
C LYS A 326 20.17 1.78 8.53
N ARG A 327 21.17 2.32 7.83
CA ARG A 327 21.29 2.24 6.39
C ARG A 327 21.83 0.85 6.01
N ALA A 328 21.44 0.39 4.83
CA ALA A 328 21.76 -0.95 4.33
C ALA A 328 22.83 -0.90 3.24
#